data_AF-A0A366GW31-F1
#
_entry.id   AF-A0A366GW31-F1
#
_cell.length_a   1.000
_cell.length_b   1.000
_cell.length_c   1.000
_cell.angle_alpha   90.00
_cell.angle_beta   90.00
_cell.angle_gamma   90.00
#
_symmetry.space_group_name_H-M   'P 1'
#
loop_
_entity.id
_entity.type
_entity.pdbx_description
1 polymer ?
#
loop_
_entity_poly.entity_id
_entity_poly.type
_entity_poly.pdbx_seq_one_letter_code
_entity_poly.pdbx_strand_id
1 'polypeptide(L)' 'TVERLMSELGIEGVRRGKRVRTTVPDSAAACPQDLVRRHFEADRPNRLWVADFTYGTPSQRSPPAWG' A
#
# COMPACT_ATOMS: atom_id res chain seq x y z
N THR A 1 0.64 22.10 21.00
CA THR A 1 0.28 20.93 20.17
C THR A 1 1.11 20.94 18.89
N VAL A 2 1.19 19.83 18.16
CA VAL A 2 1.93 19.76 16.89
C VAL A 2 1.39 20.78 15.87
N GLU A 3 0.08 21.02 15.84
CA GLU A 3 -0.56 22.03 14.97
C GLU A 3 0.01 23.44 15.15
N ARG A 4 0.24 23.89 16.40
CA ARG A 4 0.82 25.22 16.66
C ARG A 4 2.20 25.37 16.02
N LEU A 5 3.04 24.34 16.14
CA LEU A 5 4.40 24.33 15.58
C LEU A 5 4.39 24.29 14.05
N MET A 6 3.46 23.52 13.45
CA MET A 6 3.31 23.49 11.99
C MET A 6 2.87 24.85 11.44
N SER A 7 1.97 25.55 12.13
CA SER A 7 1.53 26.90 11.77
C SER A 7 2.68 27.93 11.84
N GLU A 8 3.45 27.92 12.93
CA GLU A 8 4.61 28.83 13.12
C GLU A 8 5.69 28.65 12.04
N LEU A 9 5.86 27.43 11.54
CA LEU A 9 6.84 27.10 10.52
C LEU A 9 6.29 27.20 9.09
N GLY A 10 5.02 27.58 8.91
CA GLY A 10 4.36 27.62 7.60
C GLY A 10 4.27 26.24 6.93
N ILE A 11 4.29 25.16 7.72
CA ILE A 11 4.24 23.78 7.23
C ILE A 11 2.80 23.31 7.19
N GLU A 12 2.32 22.94 6.01
CA GLU A 12 1.00 22.33 5.84
C GLU A 12 1.09 20.81 5.64
N GLY A 13 0.06 20.10 6.07
CA GLY A 13 -0.07 18.66 5.80
C GLY A 13 -0.22 18.39 4.31
N VAL A 14 0.40 17.30 3.83
CA VAL A 14 0.35 16.94 2.40
C VAL A 14 -1.09 16.60 1.96
N ARG A 15 -1.59 17.32 0.94
CA ARG A 15 -2.83 16.96 0.26
C ARG A 15 -2.50 16.01 -0.89
N ARG A 16 -3.02 14.78 -0.84
CA ARG A 16 -2.77 13.79 -1.91
C ARG A 16 -3.47 14.24 -3.20
N GLY A 17 -2.67 14.60 -4.21
CA GLY A 17 -3.15 14.98 -5.55
C GLY A 17 -3.57 13.78 -6.42
N LYS A 18 -3.68 14.00 -7.74
CA LYS A 18 -4.02 12.96 -8.73
C LYS A 18 -3.10 11.75 -8.57
N ARG A 19 -3.68 10.55 -8.50
CA ARG A 19 -2.91 9.30 -8.43
C ARG A 19 -2.16 9.10 -9.75
N VAL A 20 -0.84 9.31 -9.73
CA VAL A 20 0.04 8.95 -10.83
C VAL A 20 0.32 7.45 -10.73
N ARG A 21 0.04 6.71 -11.81
CA ARG A 21 0.42 5.30 -11.90
C ARG A 21 1.90 5.24 -12.28
N THR A 22 2.75 4.96 -11.32
CA THR A 22 4.21 4.83 -11.52
C THR A 22 4.60 3.48 -12.10
N THR A 23 3.73 2.47 -11.98
CA THR A 23 4.01 1.09 -12.39
C THR A 23 2.91 0.59 -13.32
N VAL A 24 3.29 0.17 -14.52
CA VAL A 24 2.42 -0.55 -15.47
C VAL A 24 2.77 -2.04 -15.36
N PRO A 25 1.81 -2.93 -15.08
CA PRO A 25 2.07 -4.35 -15.06
C PRO A 25 2.42 -4.83 -16.47
N ASP A 26 3.53 -5.56 -16.59
CA ASP A 26 3.91 -6.25 -17.82
C ASP A 26 3.37 -7.68 -17.76
N SER A 27 2.41 -7.99 -18.63
CA SER A 27 1.80 -9.32 -18.70
C SER A 27 2.71 -10.37 -19.34
N ALA A 28 3.76 -9.96 -20.04
CA ALA A 28 4.75 -10.86 -20.64
C ALA A 28 5.92 -11.15 -19.68
N ALA A 29 6.03 -10.41 -18.57
CA ALA A 29 7.04 -10.67 -17.56
C ALA A 29 6.82 -12.06 -16.93
N ALA A 30 7.92 -12.78 -16.71
CA ALA A 30 7.86 -14.07 -16.06
C ALA A 30 7.30 -13.92 -14.63
N CYS A 31 6.30 -14.73 -14.30
CA CYS A 31 5.83 -14.83 -12.92
C CYS A 31 6.98 -15.28 -12.00
N PRO A 32 7.16 -14.65 -10.84
CA PRO A 32 8.10 -15.13 -9.83
C PRO A 32 7.83 -16.59 -9.48
N GLN A 33 8.91 -17.34 -9.22
CA GLN A 33 8.78 -18.74 -8.83
C GLN A 33 8.11 -18.85 -7.46
N ASP A 34 7.16 -19.78 -7.33
CA ASP A 34 6.58 -20.15 -6.04
C ASP A 34 7.58 -21.01 -5.27
N LEU A 35 8.35 -20.35 -4.40
CA LEU A 35 9.41 -20.99 -3.62
C LEU A 35 8.86 -21.97 -2.56
N VAL A 36 7.59 -21.84 -2.18
CA VAL A 36 6.98 -22.62 -1.09
C VAL A 36 5.94 -23.61 -1.60
N ARG A 37 5.65 -23.63 -2.91
CA ARG A 37 4.70 -24.54 -3.56
C ARG A 37 3.33 -24.54 -2.86
N ARG A 38 2.89 -23.36 -2.42
CA ARG A 38 1.68 -23.15 -1.61
C ARG A 38 1.61 -23.95 -0.31
N HIS A 39 2.74 -24.41 0.21
CA HIS A 39 2.85 -25.08 1.51
C HIS A 39 3.23 -24.05 2.58
N PHE A 40 2.25 -23.58 3.34
CA PHE A 40 2.41 -22.52 4.34
C PHE A 40 2.71 -23.01 5.75
N GLU A 41 3.05 -24.29 5.91
CA GLU A 41 3.39 -24.87 7.20
C GLU A 41 4.91 -24.77 7.46
N ALA A 42 5.27 -24.50 8.71
CA ALA A 42 6.65 -24.40 9.18
C ALA A 42 6.86 -25.31 10.39
N ASP A 43 7.98 -26.04 10.39
CA ASP A 43 8.37 -26.97 11.45
C ASP A 43 8.84 -26.26 12.74
N ARG A 44 9.24 -24.99 12.63
CA ARG A 44 9.69 -24.14 13.74
C ARG A 44 9.52 -22.65 13.43
N PRO A 45 9.50 -21.77 14.43
CA PRO A 45 9.44 -20.32 14.23
C PRO A 45 10.55 -19.80 13.32
N ASN A 46 10.28 -18.71 12.60
CA ASN A 46 11.22 -18.03 11.69
C ASN A 46 11.75 -18.86 10.51
N ARG A 47 11.18 -20.05 10.23
CA ARG A 47 11.56 -20.88 9.09
C ARG A 47 10.95 -20.42 7.77
N LEU A 48 9.75 -19.83 7.83
CA LEU A 48 8.98 -19.39 6.67
C LEU A 48 8.45 -17.97 6.90
N TRP A 49 8.68 -17.10 5.91
CA TRP A 49 8.12 -15.75 5.86
C TRP A 49 7.44 -15.57 4.52
N VAL A 50 6.19 -15.14 4.54
CA VAL A 50 5.40 -14.89 3.34
C VAL A 50 4.85 -13.47 3.41
N ALA A 51 4.94 -12.76 2.30
CA ALA A 51 4.35 -11.43 2.14
C ALA A 51 3.60 -11.40 0.80
N ASP A 52 2.43 -10.79 0.79
CA ASP A 52 1.70 -10.45 -0.43
C ASP A 52 1.56 -8.93 -0.57
N PHE A 53 1.41 -8.50 -1.82
CA PHE A 53 1.08 -7.12 -2.15
C PHE A 53 -0.20 -7.12 -2.98
N THR A 54 -1.29 -6.66 -2.37
CA THR A 54 -2.57 -6.49 -3.08
C THR A 54 -2.72 -5.04 -3.53
N TYR A 55 -2.82 -4.82 -4.84
CA TYR A 55 -3.10 -3.50 -5.41
C TYR A 55 -4.57 -3.16 -5.28
N GLY A 56 -4.91 -2.27 -4.34
CA GLY A 56 -6.24 -1.67 -4.27
C GLY A 56 -6.49 -0.62 -5.35
N THR A 57 -7.68 -0.60 -5.92
CA THR A 57 -8.21 0.60 -6.58
C THR A 57 -8.62 1.60 -5.48
N PRO A 58 -8.26 2.89 -5.57
CA PRO A 58 -8.83 3.87 -4.68
C PRO A 58 -10.30 3.92 -5.06
N SER A 59 -11.19 3.55 -4.13
CA SER A 59 -12.59 3.91 -4.27
C SER A 59 -12.64 5.41 -4.52
N GLN A 60 -13.30 5.83 -5.60
CA GLN A 60 -13.82 7.20 -5.64
C GLN A 60 -14.73 7.27 -4.42
N ARG A 61 -14.32 8.00 -3.38
CA ARG A 61 -15.17 8.21 -2.21
C ARG A 61 -16.48 8.80 -2.71
N SER A 62 -17.59 8.12 -2.47
CA SER A 62 -18.86 8.82 -2.32
C SER A 62 -18.63 9.92 -1.28
N PRO A 63 -19.11 11.16 -1.52
CA PRO A 63 -19.00 12.22 -0.53
C PRO A 63 -19.66 11.76 0.78
N PRO A 64 -19.18 12.21 1.96
CA PRO A 64 -19.84 11.90 3.21
C PRO A 64 -21.27 12.45 3.16
N ALA A 65 -22.25 11.58 3.39
CA ALA A 65 -23.62 11.99 3.67
C ALA A 65 -23.65 12.57 5.08
N TRP A 66 -23.37 13.87 5.19
CA TRP A 66 -23.83 14.62 6.36
C TRP A 66 -25.31 14.93 6.13
N GLY A 67 -26.17 14.22 6.87
CA GLY A 67 -27.51 14.71 7.16
C GLY A 67 -27.45 15.84 8.18
#